data_AF-A0A3C1GXR6-F1
#
_entry.id   AF-A0A3C1GXR6-F1
#
_cell.length_a   1.000
_cell.length_b   1.000
_cell.length_c   1.000
_cell.angle_alpha   90.00
_cell.angle_beta   90.00
_cell.angle_gamma   90.00
#
_symmetry.space_group_name_H-M   'P 1'
#
loop_
_entity.id
_entity.type
_entity.pdbx_description
1 polymer ?
#
loop_
_entity_poly.entity_id
_entity_poly.type
_entity_poly.pdbx_seq_one_letter_code
_entity_poly.pdbx_strand_id
1 'polypeptide(L)'
;MTNLLKLVIDPDHRILAKASKVAKAVEGYRIKERQRSDEELRDQTQAYRRRLSSGETLDKILPEAFATVCEAAVRVLGESPFPEQIMGAYVLHQGDIAEMKTGEGKTLTSIMPIYLHSLEGKGVHVVTVNEYLAQRDSQWMGQIFTFLGCTVGLNQNGLFPQEKRYAYACDITYTSNSELGFDYLRDNMVVAPSQRVLRPLAYALIDEVDSILVDEARTPLIISGSEQAENPIYRLADHFAKHLSPNDYVIDVQHGACFLSESGIRKAETSFNMPNLYGEEGVTVVHAVKQALKANYLMKKDVEYVVGEGDIHLVDEFTGRVMQGRQYSDGLHQAIQAKEHIQIKGETLTLATITYQNYFRLYAHLCGMTGTA
;
A
#
# COMPACT_ATOMS: atom_id res chain seq x y z
N MET A 1 12.89 4.79 45.89
CA MET A 1 12.95 3.33 46.12
C MET A 1 12.28 2.65 44.93
N THR A 2 13.07 2.22 43.95
CA THR A 2 12.58 1.60 42.72
C THR A 2 11.98 0.25 43.09
N ASN A 3 10.69 0.07 42.82
CA ASN A 3 9.94 -1.11 43.22
C ASN A 3 10.49 -2.33 42.45
N LEU A 4 11.21 -3.23 43.12
CA LEU A 4 11.91 -4.37 42.52
C LEU A 4 10.98 -5.24 41.65
N LEU A 5 9.69 -5.26 41.97
CA LEU A 5 8.64 -5.93 41.20
C LEU A 5 8.38 -5.32 39.81
N LYS A 6 8.54 -3.99 39.63
CA LYS A 6 8.37 -3.36 38.30
C LYS A 6 9.48 -3.80 37.34
N LEU A 7 10.73 -3.88 37.80
CA LEU A 7 11.87 -4.32 36.97
C LEU A 7 11.73 -5.76 36.43
N VAL A 8 11.01 -6.62 37.15
CA VAL A 8 10.86 -8.05 36.80
C VAL A 8 9.70 -8.28 35.84
N ILE A 9 8.67 -7.42 35.91
CA ILE A 9 7.40 -7.56 35.19
C ILE A 9 7.35 -6.67 33.94
N ASP A 10 8.13 -5.59 33.87
CA ASP A 10 8.15 -4.67 32.73
C ASP A 10 8.91 -5.29 31.53
N PRO A 11 8.22 -5.64 30.43
CA PRO A 11 8.86 -6.21 29.25
C PRO A 11 9.88 -5.26 28.61
N ASP A 12 9.67 -3.95 28.70
CA ASP A 12 10.53 -2.94 28.08
C ASP A 12 11.90 -2.91 28.76
N HIS A 13 11.94 -3.11 30.07
CA HIS A 13 13.20 -3.14 30.82
C HIS A 13 14.14 -4.25 30.32
N ARG A 14 13.61 -5.41 29.90
CA ARG A 14 14.43 -6.51 29.36
C ARG A 14 14.97 -6.19 27.97
N ILE A 15 14.18 -5.54 27.13
CA ILE A 15 14.57 -5.11 25.79
C ILE A 15 15.67 -4.04 25.91
N LEU A 16 15.45 -3.02 26.75
CA LEU A 16 16.43 -1.96 26.98
C LEU A 16 17.74 -2.47 27.58
N ALA A 17 17.71 -3.47 28.46
CA ALA A 17 18.92 -4.08 28.99
C ALA A 17 19.73 -4.80 27.89
N LYS A 18 19.06 -5.50 26.97
CA LYS A 18 19.72 -6.11 25.79
C LYS A 18 20.28 -5.02 24.85
N ALA A 19 19.47 -4.01 24.53
CA ALA A 19 19.87 -2.89 23.69
C ALA A 19 21.11 -2.17 24.25
N SER A 20 21.15 -1.94 25.57
CA SER A 20 22.31 -1.34 26.25
C SER A 20 23.56 -2.22 26.16
N LYS A 21 23.41 -3.55 26.26
CA LYS A 21 24.53 -4.48 26.07
C LYS A 21 25.05 -4.45 24.64
N VAL A 22 24.16 -4.38 23.65
CA VAL A 22 24.51 -4.21 22.23
C VAL A 22 25.24 -2.89 22.01
N ALA A 23 24.73 -1.77 22.53
CA ALA A 23 25.38 -0.46 22.42
C ALA A 23 26.81 -0.48 22.97
N LYS A 24 27.04 -1.12 24.13
CA LYS A 24 28.39 -1.30 24.68
C LYS A 24 29.30 -2.14 23.77
N ALA A 25 28.77 -3.19 23.15
CA ALA A 25 29.53 -4.01 22.21
C ALA A 25 29.91 -3.21 20.94
N VAL A 26 28.96 -2.46 20.40
CA VAL A 26 29.18 -1.57 19.24
C VAL A 26 30.28 -0.55 19.53
N GLU A 27 30.23 0.12 20.69
CA GLU A 27 31.29 1.06 21.10
C GLU A 27 32.68 0.41 21.18
N GLY A 28 32.75 -0.85 21.63
CA GLY A 28 34.00 -1.62 21.59
C GLY A 28 34.55 -1.81 20.18
N TYR A 29 33.68 -2.11 19.21
CA TYR A 29 34.07 -2.26 17.80
C TYR A 29 34.43 -0.93 17.14
N ARG A 30 33.79 0.19 17.51
CA ARG A 30 34.10 1.52 16.94
C ARG A 30 35.57 1.90 17.06
N ILE A 31 36.26 1.47 18.12
CA ILE A 31 37.72 1.70 18.27
C ILE A 31 38.49 1.07 17.11
N LYS A 32 38.10 -0.14 16.70
CA LYS A 32 38.72 -0.87 15.59
C LYS A 32 38.33 -0.27 14.24
N GLU A 33 37.08 0.14 14.07
CA GLU A 33 36.60 0.78 12.83
C GLU A 33 37.32 2.09 12.54
N ARG A 34 37.58 2.92 13.56
CA ARG A 34 38.33 4.18 13.44
C ARG A 34 39.76 4.01 12.92
N GLN A 35 40.36 2.83 13.12
CA GLN A 35 41.73 2.54 12.66
C GLN A 35 41.79 2.12 11.19
N ARG A 36 40.64 1.78 10.60
CA ARG A 36 40.56 1.35 9.19
C ARG A 36 40.65 2.53 8.24
N SER A 37 41.28 2.32 7.09
CA SER A 37 41.16 3.24 5.95
C SER A 37 39.72 3.22 5.40
N ASP A 38 39.37 4.20 4.55
CA ASP A 38 38.05 4.24 3.90
C ASP A 38 37.79 2.99 3.05
N GLU A 39 38.84 2.49 2.39
CA GLU A 39 38.76 1.26 1.58
C GLU A 39 38.53 0.03 2.46
N GLU A 40 39.29 -0.11 3.55
CA GLU A 40 39.13 -1.22 4.50
C GLU A 40 37.75 -1.23 5.18
N LEU A 41 37.19 -0.05 5.43
CA LEU A 41 35.85 0.13 6.00
C LEU A 41 34.78 -0.26 4.98
N ARG A 42 34.90 0.18 3.73
CA ARG A 42 34.01 -0.21 2.63
C ARG A 42 34.05 -1.72 2.36
N ASP A 43 35.24 -2.32 2.43
CA ASP A 43 35.44 -3.76 2.20
C ASP A 43 34.76 -4.65 3.26
N GLN A 44 34.41 -4.10 4.43
CA GLN A 44 33.64 -4.83 5.43
C GLN A 44 32.27 -5.27 4.90
N THR A 45 31.62 -4.48 4.05
CA THR A 45 30.33 -4.85 3.46
C THR A 45 30.41 -6.19 2.73
N GLN A 46 31.47 -6.42 1.96
CA GLN A 46 31.68 -7.69 1.26
C GLN A 46 32.08 -8.81 2.22
N ALA A 47 32.85 -8.51 3.27
CA ALA A 47 33.18 -9.48 4.30
C ALA A 47 31.92 -9.97 5.05
N TYR A 48 31.00 -9.07 5.41
CA TYR A 48 29.75 -9.42 6.06
C TYR A 48 28.83 -10.22 5.13
N ARG A 49 28.68 -9.79 3.87
CA ARG A 49 27.93 -10.56 2.86
C ARG A 49 28.43 -12.01 2.73
N ARG A 50 29.75 -12.22 2.71
CA ARG A 50 30.36 -13.58 2.67
C ARG A 50 30.10 -14.38 3.94
N ARG A 51 30.12 -13.74 5.12
CA ARG A 51 29.79 -14.38 6.40
C ARG A 51 28.33 -14.84 6.43
N LEU A 52 27.41 -13.99 5.99
CA LEU A 52 25.98 -14.31 5.87
C LEU A 52 25.75 -15.44 4.87
N SER A 53 26.40 -15.43 3.70
CA SER A 53 26.30 -16.53 2.74
C SER A 53 26.89 -17.84 3.26
N SER A 54 27.77 -17.79 4.27
CA SER A 54 28.35 -18.95 4.94
C SER A 54 27.50 -19.47 6.11
N GLY A 55 26.32 -18.88 6.36
CA GLY A 55 25.36 -19.32 7.38
C GLY A 55 25.43 -18.56 8.71
N GLU A 56 26.21 -17.48 8.79
CA GLU A 56 26.14 -16.58 9.95
C GLU A 56 24.84 -15.75 9.93
N THR A 57 24.34 -15.36 11.11
CA THR A 57 23.07 -14.62 11.23
C THR A 57 23.30 -13.12 11.38
N LEU A 58 22.29 -12.32 11.05
CA LEU A 58 22.32 -10.86 11.26
C LEU A 58 22.65 -10.50 12.72
N ASP A 59 22.03 -11.16 13.70
CA ASP A 59 22.30 -10.94 15.13
C ASP A 59 23.77 -11.10 15.51
N LYS A 60 24.49 -12.04 14.88
CA LYS A 60 25.90 -12.31 15.18
C LYS A 60 26.82 -11.22 14.66
N ILE A 61 26.55 -10.72 13.46
CA ILE A 61 27.36 -9.66 12.84
C ILE A 61 26.92 -8.25 13.27
N LEU A 62 25.76 -8.12 13.92
CA LEU A 62 25.12 -6.84 14.23
C LEU A 62 26.06 -5.84 14.91
N PRO A 63 26.80 -6.19 15.98
CA PRO A 63 27.65 -5.20 16.65
C PRO A 63 28.75 -4.62 15.75
N GLU A 64 29.30 -5.45 14.86
CA GLU A 64 30.37 -5.09 13.93
C GLU A 64 29.82 -4.25 12.77
N ALA A 65 28.68 -4.67 12.21
CA ALA A 65 27.99 -3.95 11.15
C ALA A 65 27.49 -2.57 11.62
N PHE A 66 26.92 -2.48 12.83
CA PHE A 66 26.51 -1.21 13.42
C PHE A 66 27.71 -0.29 13.67
N ALA A 67 28.83 -0.82 14.19
CA ALA A 67 30.04 -0.01 14.36
C ALA A 67 30.58 0.51 13.03
N THR A 68 30.55 -0.32 11.98
CA THR A 68 30.99 0.03 10.63
C THR A 68 30.19 1.20 10.07
N VAL A 69 28.86 1.16 10.14
CA VAL A 69 28.00 2.23 9.62
C VAL A 69 28.00 3.48 10.51
N CYS A 70 28.18 3.34 11.83
CA CYS A 70 28.42 4.48 12.70
C CYS A 70 29.71 5.22 12.33
N GLU A 71 30.79 4.49 12.02
CA GLU A 71 32.04 5.09 11.56
C GLU A 71 31.88 5.75 10.18
N ALA A 72 31.13 5.13 9.27
CA ALA A 72 30.81 5.75 7.98
C ALA A 72 30.00 7.05 8.14
N ALA A 73 29.05 7.11 9.07
CA ALA A 73 28.31 8.33 9.39
C ALA A 73 29.24 9.47 9.86
N VAL A 74 30.23 9.16 10.70
CA VAL A 74 31.24 10.14 11.15
C VAL A 74 32.06 10.65 9.97
N ARG A 75 32.51 9.78 9.07
CA ARG A 75 33.36 10.18 7.94
C ARG A 75 32.62 10.97 6.88
N VAL A 76 31.37 10.59 6.61
CA VAL A 76 30.56 11.16 5.52
C VAL A 76 29.80 12.40 5.96
N LEU A 77 29.19 12.38 7.16
CA LEU A 77 28.33 13.46 7.64
C LEU A 77 28.93 14.25 8.81
N GLY A 78 30.03 13.79 9.41
CA GLY A 78 30.58 14.39 10.63
C GLY A 78 29.76 14.09 11.89
N GLU A 79 28.77 13.20 11.79
CA GLU A 79 27.85 12.87 12.88
C GLU A 79 28.19 11.50 13.49
N SER A 80 28.40 11.48 14.80
CA SER A 80 28.63 10.25 15.56
C SER A 80 27.34 9.82 16.23
N PRO A 81 26.75 8.66 15.87
CA PRO A 81 25.58 8.16 16.58
C PRO A 81 25.83 8.00 18.08
N PHE A 82 24.82 8.35 18.88
CA PHE A 82 24.81 8.23 20.34
C PHE A 82 24.46 6.80 20.80
N PRO A 83 24.85 6.38 22.01
CA PRO A 83 24.47 5.07 22.57
C PRO A 83 22.96 4.80 22.54
N GLU A 84 22.14 5.81 22.81
CA GLU A 84 20.67 5.74 22.79
C GLU A 84 20.14 5.50 21.37
N GLN A 85 20.78 6.08 20.36
CA GLN A 85 20.47 5.80 18.96
C GLN A 85 20.83 4.37 18.58
N ILE A 86 21.98 3.85 19.06
CA ILE A 86 22.33 2.44 18.86
C ILE A 86 21.31 1.50 19.54
N MET A 87 20.79 1.90 20.71
CA MET A 87 19.71 1.17 21.37
C MET A 87 18.42 1.17 20.54
N GLY A 88 18.01 2.33 20.01
CA GLY A 88 16.85 2.45 19.12
C GLY A 88 17.01 1.62 17.85
N ALA A 89 18.20 1.61 17.26
CA ALA A 89 18.53 0.77 16.11
C ALA A 89 18.41 -0.74 16.39
N TYR A 90 18.78 -1.18 17.60
CA TYR A 90 18.58 -2.56 18.01
C TYR A 90 17.08 -2.91 18.12
N VAL A 91 16.26 -2.01 18.67
CA VAL A 91 14.80 -2.18 18.73
C VAL A 91 14.21 -2.33 17.33
N LEU A 92 14.61 -1.47 16.39
CA LEU A 92 14.17 -1.54 14.99
C LEU A 92 14.56 -2.88 14.34
N HIS A 93 15.79 -3.35 14.56
CA HIS A 93 16.24 -4.65 14.06
C HIS A 93 15.39 -5.82 14.58
N GLN A 94 14.88 -5.74 15.81
CA GLN A 94 14.01 -6.78 16.38
C GLN A 94 12.58 -6.77 15.80
N GLY A 95 12.23 -5.79 14.96
CA GLY A 95 10.89 -5.67 14.38
C GLY A 95 9.90 -4.91 15.28
N ASP A 96 10.40 -4.12 16.23
CA ASP A 96 9.58 -3.31 17.14
C ASP A 96 9.51 -1.84 16.71
N ILE A 97 8.76 -1.04 17.47
CA ILE A 97 8.68 0.41 17.30
C ILE A 97 9.69 1.09 18.22
N ALA A 98 10.58 1.89 17.64
CA ALA A 98 11.48 2.76 18.39
C ALA A 98 10.80 4.13 18.64
N GLU A 99 10.26 4.31 19.84
CA GLU A 99 9.75 5.62 20.29
C GLU A 99 10.93 6.51 20.71
N MET A 100 11.26 7.47 19.85
CA MET A 100 12.36 8.41 20.05
C MET A 100 11.83 9.82 19.84
N LYS A 101 11.89 10.64 20.89
CA LYS A 101 11.35 12.00 20.88
C LYS A 101 11.91 12.82 19.71
N THR A 102 11.14 13.81 19.27
CA THR A 102 11.59 14.74 18.22
C THR A 102 12.91 15.38 18.60
N GLY A 103 13.90 15.27 17.71
CA GLY A 103 15.27 15.77 17.94
C GLY A 103 16.28 14.70 18.36
N GLU A 104 15.85 13.49 18.72
CA GLU A 104 16.75 12.38 19.10
C GLU A 104 17.49 11.74 17.90
N GLY A 105 17.27 12.23 16.68
CA GLY A 105 17.95 11.77 15.46
C GLY A 105 17.48 10.40 14.95
N LYS A 106 16.15 10.24 14.78
CA LYS A 106 15.52 9.05 14.17
C LYS A 106 16.13 8.67 12.82
N THR A 107 16.33 9.65 11.95
CA THR A 107 16.94 9.45 10.61
C THR A 107 18.34 8.84 10.72
N LEU A 108 19.22 9.39 11.57
CA LEU A 108 20.56 8.85 11.79
C LEU A 108 20.53 7.48 12.46
N THR A 109 19.57 7.24 13.36
CA THR A 109 19.36 5.94 14.02
C THR A 109 19.02 4.85 13.00
N SER A 110 18.18 5.16 12.03
CA SER A 110 17.69 4.20 11.04
C SER A 110 18.79 3.59 10.17
N ILE A 111 19.94 4.27 10.00
CA ILE A 111 21.01 3.78 9.11
C ILE A 111 21.56 2.43 9.55
N MET A 112 21.54 2.15 10.86
CA MET A 112 22.10 0.94 11.45
C MET A 112 21.32 -0.32 11.02
N PRO A 113 20.01 -0.45 11.30
CA PRO A 113 19.24 -1.59 10.86
C PRO A 113 19.10 -1.62 9.32
N ILE A 114 19.01 -0.47 8.65
CA ILE A 114 18.95 -0.42 7.17
C ILE A 114 20.21 -1.06 6.57
N TYR A 115 21.40 -0.64 7.01
CA TYR A 115 22.65 -1.23 6.55
C TYR A 115 22.70 -2.71 6.84
N LEU A 116 22.44 -3.13 8.08
CA LEU A 116 22.50 -4.53 8.50
C LEU A 116 21.61 -5.44 7.63
N HIS A 117 20.33 -5.07 7.44
CA HIS A 117 19.40 -5.87 6.65
C HIS A 117 19.70 -5.82 5.14
N SER A 118 20.30 -4.74 4.65
CA SER A 118 20.74 -4.64 3.25
C SER A 118 21.83 -5.66 2.89
N LEU A 119 22.59 -6.16 3.88
CA LEU A 119 23.66 -7.14 3.68
C LEU A 119 23.15 -8.51 3.22
N GLU A 120 21.87 -8.84 3.42
CA GLU A 120 21.30 -10.09 2.90
C GLU A 120 21.03 -10.06 1.39
N GLY A 121 21.05 -8.87 0.74
CA GLY A 121 20.73 -8.73 -0.68
C GLY A 121 19.27 -8.99 -1.06
N LYS A 122 18.40 -9.30 -0.08
CA LYS A 122 16.94 -9.35 -0.22
C LYS A 122 16.33 -7.94 -0.26
N GLY A 123 17.07 -7.02 0.34
CA GLY A 123 16.96 -5.58 0.36
C GLY A 123 15.80 -4.98 1.16
N VAL A 124 15.89 -3.65 1.31
CA VAL A 124 15.25 -2.89 2.39
C VAL A 124 14.39 -1.78 1.82
N HIS A 125 13.16 -1.66 2.29
CA HIS A 125 12.30 -0.50 2.00
C HIS A 125 12.31 0.47 3.19
N VAL A 126 12.71 1.72 2.92
CA VAL A 126 12.60 2.83 3.87
C VAL A 126 11.41 3.67 3.45
N VAL A 127 10.38 3.66 4.29
CA VAL A 127 9.07 4.21 3.95
C VAL A 127 8.82 5.47 4.76
N THR A 128 8.56 6.58 4.07
CA THR A 128 8.23 7.86 4.70
C THR A 128 6.80 8.28 4.34
N VAL A 129 6.30 9.32 5.02
CA VAL A 129 4.93 9.83 4.80
C VAL A 129 4.76 10.54 3.45
N ASN A 130 5.84 11.01 2.81
CA ASN A 130 5.76 11.72 1.54
C ASN A 130 7.07 11.64 0.73
N GLU A 131 6.96 11.96 -0.56
CA GLU A 131 8.08 11.83 -1.51
C GLU A 131 9.22 12.80 -1.24
N TYR A 132 8.94 14.00 -0.70
CA TYR A 132 9.98 14.96 -0.37
C TYR A 132 10.90 14.42 0.72
N LEU A 133 10.34 13.82 1.77
CA LEU A 133 11.14 13.20 2.84
C LEU A 133 11.89 11.97 2.33
N ALA A 134 11.24 11.13 1.50
CA ALA A 134 11.93 10.00 0.87
C ALA A 134 13.12 10.45 0.03
N GLN A 135 12.94 11.50 -0.79
CA GLN A 135 14.01 12.06 -1.62
C GLN A 135 15.12 12.67 -0.76
N ARG A 136 14.78 13.53 0.21
CA ARG A 136 15.73 14.16 1.12
C ARG A 136 16.58 13.11 1.83
N ASP A 137 15.94 12.10 2.41
CA ASP A 137 16.64 11.10 3.23
C ASP A 137 17.46 10.15 2.37
N SER A 138 16.98 9.79 1.17
CA SER A 138 17.77 9.02 0.21
C SER A 138 19.03 9.76 -0.25
N GLN A 139 18.97 11.09 -0.40
CA GLN A 139 20.13 11.90 -0.78
C GLN A 139 21.06 12.16 0.40
N TRP A 140 20.52 12.30 1.61
CA TRP A 140 21.30 12.59 2.81
C TRP A 140 21.95 11.34 3.40
N MET A 141 21.13 10.37 3.84
CA MET A 141 21.63 9.12 4.42
C MET A 141 22.20 8.17 3.36
N GLY A 142 21.73 8.25 2.11
CA GLY A 142 22.24 7.41 1.02
C GLY A 142 23.73 7.58 0.73
N GLN A 143 24.32 8.72 1.10
CA GLN A 143 25.77 8.94 1.01
C GLN A 143 26.54 7.96 1.88
N ILE A 144 26.04 7.63 3.09
CA ILE A 144 26.65 6.68 4.01
C ILE A 144 26.64 5.27 3.41
N PHE A 145 25.49 4.84 2.89
CA PHE A 145 25.36 3.51 2.28
C PHE A 145 26.20 3.37 1.01
N THR A 146 26.22 4.41 0.17
CA THR A 146 27.03 4.44 -1.05
C THR A 146 28.52 4.41 -0.72
N PHE A 147 28.96 5.13 0.32
CA PHE A 147 30.33 5.07 0.84
C PHE A 147 30.72 3.63 1.26
N LEU A 148 29.81 2.90 1.88
CA LEU A 148 29.98 1.49 2.25
C LEU A 148 29.76 0.50 1.08
N GLY A 149 29.54 0.98 -0.14
CA GLY A 149 29.39 0.14 -1.34
C GLY A 149 28.01 -0.52 -1.50
N CYS A 150 26.99 -0.05 -0.79
CA CYS A 150 25.60 -0.43 -1.03
C CYS A 150 24.99 0.44 -2.14
N THR A 151 23.99 -0.10 -2.82
CA THR A 151 23.18 0.64 -3.81
C THR A 151 21.93 1.22 -3.17
N VAL A 152 21.59 2.47 -3.51
CA VAL A 152 20.43 3.19 -2.98
C VAL A 152 19.53 3.64 -4.12
N GLY A 153 18.27 3.21 -4.08
CA GLY A 153 17.23 3.58 -5.02
C GLY A 153 16.20 4.52 -4.38
N LEU A 154 15.58 5.36 -5.21
CA LEU A 154 14.47 6.22 -4.83
C LEU A 154 13.29 5.91 -5.75
N ASN A 155 12.17 5.49 -5.17
CA ASN A 155 10.93 5.26 -5.90
C ASN A 155 9.94 6.39 -5.62
N GLN A 156 9.56 7.09 -6.68
CA GLN A 156 8.63 8.23 -6.68
C GLN A 156 7.50 7.99 -7.67
N ASN A 157 6.41 8.73 -7.50
CA ASN A 157 5.34 8.82 -8.47
C ASN A 157 5.86 9.36 -9.81
N GLY A 158 5.27 8.90 -10.91
CA GLY A 158 5.63 9.31 -12.25
C GLY A 158 6.83 8.58 -12.87
N LEU A 159 7.57 7.78 -12.10
CA LEU A 159 8.60 6.91 -12.66
C LEU A 159 8.00 5.85 -13.59
N PHE A 160 8.66 5.62 -14.73
CA PHE A 160 8.30 4.53 -15.63
C PHE A 160 8.58 3.17 -14.97
N PRO A 161 7.87 2.09 -15.37
CA PRO A 161 8.07 0.76 -14.77
C PRO A 161 9.52 0.24 -14.82
N GLN A 162 10.32 0.66 -15.79
CA GLN A 162 11.74 0.29 -15.87
C GLN A 162 12.57 0.98 -14.77
N GLU A 163 12.28 2.25 -14.50
CA GLU A 163 12.96 3.05 -13.47
C GLU A 163 12.58 2.56 -12.08
N LYS A 164 11.30 2.21 -11.87
CA LYS A 164 10.83 1.56 -10.63
C LYS A 164 11.57 0.24 -10.38
N ARG A 165 11.70 -0.61 -11.41
CA ARG A 165 12.49 -1.86 -11.31
C ARG A 165 13.94 -1.59 -10.94
N TYR A 166 14.56 -0.55 -11.50
CA TYR A 166 15.92 -0.17 -11.12
C TYR A 166 15.99 0.26 -9.64
N ALA A 167 15.06 1.09 -9.18
CA ALA A 167 15.01 1.53 -7.78
C ALA A 167 14.78 0.37 -6.79
N TYR A 168 13.90 -0.58 -7.12
CA TYR A 168 13.64 -1.77 -6.31
C TYR A 168 14.74 -2.83 -6.37
N ALA A 169 15.59 -2.81 -7.41
CA ALA A 169 16.75 -3.69 -7.52
C ALA A 169 17.91 -3.27 -6.60
N CYS A 170 17.91 -2.04 -6.10
CA CYS A 170 18.93 -1.58 -5.15
C CYS A 170 18.87 -2.34 -3.82
N ASP A 171 19.98 -2.35 -3.09
CA ASP A 171 20.07 -2.92 -1.74
C ASP A 171 19.08 -2.23 -0.79
N ILE A 172 18.91 -0.92 -0.96
CA ILE A 172 18.04 -0.06 -0.15
C ILE A 172 17.18 0.78 -1.10
N THR A 173 15.88 0.86 -0.85
CA THR A 173 14.93 1.66 -1.63
C THR A 173 14.16 2.61 -0.70
N TYR A 174 14.30 3.91 -0.93
CA TYR A 174 13.47 4.94 -0.29
C TYR A 174 12.21 5.18 -1.10
N THR A 175 11.07 5.31 -0.43
CA THR A 175 9.78 5.55 -1.09
C THR A 175 8.73 6.09 -0.11
N SER A 176 7.59 6.55 -0.62
CA SER A 176 6.43 6.88 0.21
C SER A 176 5.57 5.64 0.45
N ASN A 177 4.81 5.63 1.54
CA ASN A 177 3.80 4.60 1.83
C ASN A 177 2.81 4.41 0.66
N SER A 178 2.29 5.52 0.11
CA SER A 178 1.33 5.52 -0.99
C SER A 178 1.90 4.86 -2.24
N GLU A 179 3.08 5.29 -2.68
CA GLU A 179 3.64 4.81 -3.94
C GLU A 179 4.00 3.33 -3.88
N LEU A 180 4.52 2.89 -2.73
CA LEU A 180 4.83 1.50 -2.46
C LEU A 180 3.59 0.59 -2.46
N GLY A 181 2.49 1.05 -1.86
CA GLY A 181 1.23 0.31 -1.87
C GLY A 181 0.57 0.28 -3.25
N PHE A 182 0.64 1.37 -4.02
CA PHE A 182 0.14 1.40 -5.39
C PHE A 182 0.97 0.54 -6.34
N ASP A 183 2.30 0.49 -6.17
CA ASP A 183 3.15 -0.43 -6.93
C ASP A 183 2.77 -1.88 -6.66
N TYR A 184 2.43 -2.22 -5.41
CA TYR A 184 1.92 -3.56 -5.09
C TYR A 184 0.58 -3.86 -5.76
N LEU A 185 -0.37 -2.93 -5.74
CA LEU A 185 -1.65 -3.12 -6.42
C LEU A 185 -1.43 -3.30 -7.93
N ARG A 186 -0.61 -2.45 -8.55
CA ARG A 186 -0.28 -2.54 -9.99
C ARG A 186 0.40 -3.86 -10.35
N ASP A 187 1.33 -4.35 -9.53
CA ASP A 187 2.02 -5.64 -9.72
C ASP A 187 1.09 -6.86 -9.68
N ASN A 188 -0.05 -6.74 -9.02
CA ASN A 188 -1.07 -7.79 -8.99
C ASN A 188 -2.11 -7.65 -10.12
N MET A 189 -2.03 -6.59 -10.92
CA MET A 189 -2.87 -6.34 -12.10
C MET A 189 -2.14 -6.58 -13.44
N VAL A 190 -0.82 -6.81 -13.41
CA VAL A 190 -0.05 -7.06 -14.65
C VAL A 190 -0.41 -8.40 -15.29
N VAL A 191 -0.31 -8.46 -16.62
CA VAL A 191 -0.63 -9.66 -17.41
C VAL A 191 0.46 -10.73 -17.29
N ALA A 192 1.73 -10.32 -17.15
CA ALA A 192 2.86 -11.23 -17.08
C ALA A 192 3.74 -10.93 -15.84
N PRO A 193 4.25 -11.96 -15.13
CA PRO A 193 5.11 -11.76 -13.95
C PRO A 193 6.36 -10.90 -14.21
N SER A 194 6.90 -10.91 -15.43
CA SER A 194 8.05 -10.10 -15.84
C SER A 194 7.78 -8.58 -15.89
N GLN A 195 6.51 -8.17 -15.83
CA GLN A 195 6.10 -6.77 -15.82
C GLN A 195 6.05 -6.18 -14.40
N ARG A 196 6.17 -7.02 -13.36
CA ARG A 196 6.18 -6.58 -11.97
C ARG A 196 7.40 -5.71 -11.68
N VAL A 197 7.23 -4.70 -10.85
CA VAL A 197 8.30 -3.77 -10.44
C VAL A 197 8.89 -4.11 -9.09
N LEU A 198 8.10 -4.70 -8.18
CA LEU A 198 8.54 -5.08 -6.84
C LEU A 198 9.32 -6.39 -6.86
N ARG A 199 10.15 -6.54 -5.83
CA ARG A 199 10.77 -7.79 -5.41
C ARG A 199 10.07 -8.35 -4.17
N PRO A 200 10.42 -9.56 -3.68
CA PRO A 200 9.87 -10.09 -2.43
C PRO A 200 10.02 -9.09 -1.26
N LEU A 201 8.96 -8.94 -0.46
CA LEU A 201 8.88 -7.98 0.63
C LEU A 201 9.63 -8.49 1.87
N ALA A 202 10.92 -8.17 1.95
CA ALA A 202 11.80 -8.71 2.98
C ALA A 202 11.79 -7.88 4.28
N TYR A 203 12.24 -6.62 4.21
CA TYR A 203 12.34 -5.74 5.37
C TYR A 203 11.79 -4.34 5.05
N ALA A 204 10.91 -3.81 5.90
CA ALA A 204 10.44 -2.45 5.83
C ALA A 204 10.67 -1.70 7.16
N LEU A 205 11.27 -0.51 7.07
CA LEU A 205 11.35 0.46 8.14
C LEU A 205 10.43 1.63 7.81
N ILE A 206 9.45 1.86 8.67
CA ILE A 206 8.48 2.96 8.53
C ILE A 206 8.90 4.13 9.41
N ASP A 207 9.18 5.28 8.82
CA ASP A 207 9.34 6.55 9.53
C ASP A 207 7.98 7.19 9.83
N GLU A 208 7.83 7.78 11.02
CA GLU A 208 6.56 8.24 11.59
C GLU A 208 5.45 7.18 11.46
N VAL A 209 5.71 6.02 12.08
CA VAL A 209 4.85 4.83 11.98
C VAL A 209 3.41 5.06 12.44
N ASP A 210 3.20 5.95 13.40
CA ASP A 210 1.88 6.41 13.85
C ASP A 210 1.14 7.12 12.71
N SER A 211 1.80 8.05 12.02
CA SER A 211 1.22 8.74 10.87
C SER A 211 0.81 7.75 9.77
N ILE A 212 1.64 6.75 9.46
CA ILE A 212 1.37 5.82 8.35
C ILE A 212 0.40 4.70 8.72
N LEU A 213 0.59 4.04 9.85
CA LEU A 213 -0.20 2.86 10.24
C LEU A 213 -1.45 3.20 11.04
N VAL A 214 -1.61 4.44 11.51
CA VAL A 214 -2.81 4.90 12.23
C VAL A 214 -3.55 5.96 11.41
N ASP A 215 -2.91 7.09 11.11
CA ASP A 215 -3.61 8.23 10.50
C ASP A 215 -3.97 8.00 9.03
N GLU A 216 -3.00 7.61 8.20
CA GLU A 216 -3.18 7.30 6.78
C GLU A 216 -3.95 5.99 6.56
N ALA A 217 -3.88 5.07 7.52
CA ALA A 217 -4.49 3.75 7.45
C ALA A 217 -6.01 3.73 7.68
N ARG A 218 -6.64 4.91 7.81
CA ARG A 218 -8.10 5.07 7.90
C ARG A 218 -8.80 4.78 6.57
N THR A 219 -8.13 5.01 5.45
CA THR A 219 -8.68 4.80 4.11
C THR A 219 -7.84 3.77 3.35
N PRO A 220 -8.47 2.78 2.69
CA PRO A 220 -7.72 1.84 1.86
C PRO A 220 -7.13 2.53 0.63
N LEU A 221 -6.07 1.95 0.08
CA LEU A 221 -5.60 2.25 -1.26
C LEU A 221 -6.55 1.62 -2.27
N ILE A 222 -6.91 2.38 -3.30
CA ILE A 222 -7.88 1.99 -4.32
C ILE A 222 -7.33 2.40 -5.69
N ILE A 223 -7.20 1.43 -6.60
CA ILE A 223 -7.03 1.71 -8.03
C ILE A 223 -8.42 1.64 -8.66
N SER A 224 -8.87 2.77 -9.18
CA SER A 224 -10.12 2.87 -9.93
C SER A 224 -9.83 2.95 -11.43
N GLY A 225 -10.60 2.22 -12.22
CA GLY A 225 -10.73 2.43 -13.66
C GLY A 225 -11.94 3.28 -13.96
N SER A 226 -11.86 4.14 -14.97
CA SER A 226 -13.01 4.85 -15.51
C SER A 226 -13.23 4.46 -16.96
N GLU A 227 -14.46 4.07 -17.31
CA GLU A 227 -14.88 4.07 -18.70
C GLU A 227 -15.19 5.53 -19.08
N GLN A 228 -14.34 6.16 -19.89
CA GLN A 228 -14.51 7.58 -20.26
C GLN A 228 -15.69 7.82 -21.22
N ALA A 229 -16.19 6.77 -21.87
CA ALA A 229 -17.27 6.87 -22.85
C ALA A 229 -18.62 6.51 -22.21
N GLU A 230 -19.67 7.23 -22.58
CA GLU A 230 -21.05 6.80 -22.34
C GLU A 230 -21.25 5.41 -22.97
N ASN A 231 -21.62 4.43 -22.14
CA ASN A 231 -21.92 3.10 -22.65
C ASN A 231 -23.36 3.08 -23.20
N PRO A 232 -23.56 3.00 -24.53
CA PRO A 232 -24.89 3.10 -25.12
C PRO A 232 -25.80 1.94 -24.72
N ILE A 233 -25.24 0.85 -24.18
CA ILE A 233 -26.00 -0.33 -23.77
C ILE A 233 -27.07 0.01 -22.74
N TYR A 234 -26.83 0.96 -21.83
CA TYR A 234 -27.78 1.32 -20.78
C TYR A 234 -29.05 1.94 -21.35
N ARG A 235 -28.94 2.76 -22.40
CA ARG A 235 -30.12 3.32 -23.09
C ARG A 235 -30.88 2.26 -23.86
N LEU A 236 -30.16 1.35 -24.54
CA LEU A 236 -30.78 0.23 -25.25
C LEU A 236 -31.49 -0.73 -24.28
N ALA A 237 -30.87 -1.02 -23.14
CA ALA A 237 -31.42 -1.86 -22.09
C ALA A 237 -32.64 -1.21 -21.41
N ASP A 238 -32.61 0.10 -21.12
CA ASP A 238 -33.78 0.84 -20.62
C ASP A 238 -34.94 0.79 -21.61
N HIS A 239 -34.67 1.06 -22.89
CA HIS A 239 -35.68 0.95 -23.93
C HIS A 239 -36.26 -0.46 -24.01
N PHE A 240 -35.41 -1.49 -24.00
CA PHE A 240 -35.85 -2.89 -23.99
C PHE A 240 -36.73 -3.20 -22.77
N ALA A 241 -36.28 -2.84 -21.57
CA ALA A 241 -37.00 -3.09 -20.32
C ALA A 241 -38.41 -2.47 -20.33
N LYS A 242 -38.56 -1.25 -20.86
CA LYS A 242 -39.86 -0.54 -20.98
C LYS A 242 -40.83 -1.18 -21.99
N HIS A 243 -40.34 -2.00 -22.93
CA HIS A 243 -41.15 -2.67 -23.96
C HIS A 243 -41.50 -4.14 -23.62
N LEU A 244 -41.02 -4.65 -22.49
CA LEU A 244 -41.37 -5.98 -22.02
C LEU A 244 -42.81 -6.03 -21.49
N SER A 245 -43.48 -7.15 -21.72
CA SER A 245 -44.78 -7.46 -21.14
C SER A 245 -44.60 -8.04 -19.73
N PRO A 246 -45.61 -7.97 -18.84
CA PRO A 246 -45.51 -8.50 -17.48
C PRO A 246 -45.13 -9.99 -17.37
N ASN A 247 -45.38 -10.79 -18.42
CA ASN A 247 -45.01 -12.21 -18.47
C ASN A 247 -43.54 -12.43 -18.87
N ASP A 248 -42.84 -11.38 -19.30
CA ASP A 248 -41.46 -11.49 -19.80
C ASP A 248 -40.42 -11.38 -18.68
N TYR A 249 -40.79 -10.95 -17.47
CA TYR A 249 -39.89 -10.78 -16.35
C TYR A 249 -40.55 -11.16 -15.02
N VAL A 250 -39.74 -11.39 -14.00
CA VAL A 250 -40.16 -11.64 -12.62
C VAL A 250 -39.50 -10.59 -11.73
N ILE A 251 -40.31 -9.89 -10.94
CA ILE A 251 -39.84 -8.92 -9.93
C ILE A 251 -40.04 -9.52 -8.55
N ASP A 252 -38.94 -9.70 -7.82
CA ASP A 252 -38.95 -10.03 -6.41
C ASP A 252 -38.71 -8.75 -5.60
N VAL A 253 -39.80 -8.17 -5.09
CA VAL A 253 -39.75 -6.94 -4.29
C VAL A 253 -39.13 -7.20 -2.91
N GLN A 254 -39.28 -8.41 -2.35
CA GLN A 254 -38.74 -8.74 -1.03
C GLN A 254 -37.22 -8.82 -1.04
N HIS A 255 -36.65 -9.37 -2.10
CA HIS A 255 -35.19 -9.50 -2.27
C HIS A 255 -34.58 -8.42 -3.16
N GLY A 256 -35.37 -7.47 -3.67
CA GLY A 256 -34.91 -6.39 -4.53
C GLY A 256 -34.24 -6.88 -5.82
N ALA A 257 -34.75 -7.97 -6.39
CA ALA A 257 -34.18 -8.64 -7.55
C ALA A 257 -35.16 -8.70 -8.73
N CYS A 258 -34.64 -8.56 -9.95
CA CYS A 258 -35.40 -8.70 -11.19
C CYS A 258 -34.72 -9.73 -12.10
N PHE A 259 -35.52 -10.58 -12.74
CA PHE A 259 -35.05 -11.62 -13.65
C PHE A 259 -35.89 -11.62 -14.93
N LEU A 260 -35.30 -12.00 -16.07
CA LEU A 260 -36.05 -12.32 -17.26
C LEU A 260 -36.66 -13.72 -17.13
N SER A 261 -37.89 -13.89 -17.60
CA SER A 261 -38.48 -15.20 -17.85
C SER A 261 -37.91 -15.81 -19.13
N GLU A 262 -38.23 -17.08 -19.43
CA GLU A 262 -37.89 -17.68 -20.73
C GLU A 262 -38.41 -16.88 -21.93
N SER A 263 -39.60 -16.26 -21.82
CA SER A 263 -40.16 -15.40 -22.86
C SER A 263 -39.31 -14.13 -23.03
N GLY A 264 -38.91 -13.51 -21.91
CA GLY A 264 -38.05 -12.32 -21.92
C GLY A 264 -36.66 -12.59 -22.46
N ILE A 265 -36.08 -13.77 -22.17
CA ILE A 265 -34.79 -14.20 -22.71
C ILE A 265 -34.85 -14.29 -24.24
N ARG A 266 -35.86 -14.96 -24.81
CA ARG A 266 -36.01 -15.07 -26.27
C ARG A 266 -36.21 -13.71 -26.95
N LYS A 267 -36.93 -12.80 -26.29
CA LYS A 267 -37.09 -11.43 -26.77
C LYS A 267 -35.77 -10.67 -26.73
N ALA A 268 -34.98 -10.82 -25.68
CA ALA A 268 -33.66 -10.20 -25.58
C ALA A 268 -32.72 -10.74 -26.68
N GLU A 269 -32.67 -12.06 -26.89
CA GLU A 269 -31.89 -12.68 -27.99
C GLU A 269 -32.23 -12.07 -29.35
N THR A 270 -33.53 -11.87 -29.60
CA THR A 270 -34.00 -11.25 -30.85
C THR A 270 -33.65 -9.75 -30.92
N SER A 271 -33.92 -8.99 -29.86
CA SER A 271 -33.73 -7.53 -29.83
C SER A 271 -32.27 -7.10 -29.86
N PHE A 272 -31.38 -7.88 -29.24
CA PHE A 272 -29.94 -7.63 -29.21
C PHE A 272 -29.19 -8.41 -30.30
N ASN A 273 -29.90 -9.15 -31.17
CA ASN A 273 -29.35 -9.95 -32.26
C ASN A 273 -28.26 -10.94 -31.80
N MET A 274 -28.57 -11.70 -30.74
CA MET A 274 -27.67 -12.66 -30.12
C MET A 274 -28.26 -14.07 -30.19
N PRO A 275 -27.47 -15.09 -30.57
CA PRO A 275 -27.94 -16.47 -30.64
C PRO A 275 -28.14 -17.12 -29.26
N ASN A 276 -27.42 -16.64 -28.25
CA ASN A 276 -27.56 -17.07 -26.86
C ASN A 276 -27.20 -15.91 -25.93
N LEU A 277 -28.19 -15.44 -25.17
CA LEU A 277 -28.00 -14.32 -24.24
C LEU A 277 -27.01 -14.64 -23.10
N TYR A 278 -26.85 -15.91 -22.73
CA TYR A 278 -25.94 -16.36 -21.67
C TYR A 278 -24.60 -16.89 -22.21
N GLY A 279 -24.29 -16.62 -23.48
CA GLY A 279 -22.96 -16.85 -24.04
C GLY A 279 -21.94 -15.78 -23.61
N GLU A 280 -20.66 -15.96 -23.98
CA GLU A 280 -19.57 -15.03 -23.63
C GLU A 280 -19.86 -13.58 -24.08
N GLU A 281 -20.46 -13.41 -25.27
CA GLU A 281 -20.81 -12.09 -25.83
C GLU A 281 -22.00 -11.42 -25.14
N GLY A 282 -22.85 -12.19 -24.44
CA GLY A 282 -24.10 -11.71 -23.86
C GLY A 282 -23.98 -11.21 -22.42
N VAL A 283 -22.85 -11.42 -21.74
CA VAL A 283 -22.64 -11.08 -20.32
C VAL A 283 -22.96 -9.61 -20.04
N THR A 284 -22.44 -8.70 -20.87
CA THR A 284 -22.67 -7.25 -20.73
C THR A 284 -24.15 -6.88 -20.95
N VAL A 285 -24.82 -7.52 -21.90
CA VAL A 285 -26.24 -7.28 -22.21
C VAL A 285 -27.13 -7.78 -21.07
N VAL A 286 -26.89 -8.98 -20.56
CA VAL A 286 -27.60 -9.55 -19.40
C VAL A 286 -27.50 -8.61 -18.21
N HIS A 287 -26.29 -8.14 -17.92
CA HIS A 287 -26.05 -7.22 -16.83
C HIS A 287 -26.83 -5.91 -17.02
N ALA A 288 -26.69 -5.26 -18.17
CA ALA A 288 -27.37 -4.00 -18.46
C ALA A 288 -28.91 -4.13 -18.41
N VAL A 289 -29.47 -5.20 -18.97
CA VAL A 289 -30.92 -5.46 -18.93
C VAL A 289 -31.41 -5.71 -17.50
N LYS A 290 -30.64 -6.44 -16.69
CA LYS A 290 -30.95 -6.65 -15.27
C LYS A 290 -30.98 -5.33 -14.50
N GLN A 291 -30.00 -4.45 -14.70
CA GLN A 291 -29.98 -3.13 -14.06
C GLN A 291 -31.11 -2.22 -14.57
N ALA A 292 -31.43 -2.28 -15.87
CA ALA A 292 -32.56 -1.54 -16.44
C ALA A 292 -33.91 -1.98 -15.85
N LEU A 293 -34.13 -3.29 -15.67
CA LEU A 293 -35.31 -3.80 -14.98
C LEU A 293 -35.37 -3.30 -13.53
N LYS A 294 -34.26 -3.38 -12.80
CA LYS A 294 -34.19 -2.88 -11.42
C LYS A 294 -34.50 -1.38 -11.36
N ALA A 295 -33.86 -0.58 -12.21
CA ALA A 295 -34.10 0.86 -12.31
C ALA A 295 -35.56 1.20 -12.63
N ASN A 296 -36.21 0.48 -13.54
CA ASN A 296 -37.58 0.77 -13.94
C ASN A 296 -38.63 0.31 -12.93
N TYR A 297 -38.44 -0.84 -12.27
CA TYR A 297 -39.48 -1.47 -11.47
C TYR A 297 -39.27 -1.40 -9.95
N LEU A 298 -38.02 -1.30 -9.48
CA LEU A 298 -37.70 -1.26 -8.06
C LEU A 298 -37.26 0.13 -7.59
N MET A 299 -36.66 0.94 -8.46
CA MET A 299 -36.23 2.29 -8.11
C MET A 299 -37.29 3.31 -8.52
N LYS A 300 -37.86 4.05 -7.58
CA LYS A 300 -38.85 5.10 -7.81
C LYS A 300 -38.24 6.47 -7.54
N LYS A 301 -38.58 7.39 -8.44
CA LYS A 301 -38.27 8.80 -8.28
C LYS A 301 -38.99 9.36 -7.06
N ASP A 302 -38.30 10.23 -6.33
CA ASP A 302 -38.74 10.88 -5.08
C ASP A 302 -38.96 9.92 -3.90
N VAL A 303 -38.48 8.67 -4.01
CA VAL A 303 -38.45 7.68 -2.92
C VAL A 303 -37.02 7.18 -2.72
N GLU A 304 -36.46 6.44 -3.69
CA GLU A 304 -35.09 5.93 -3.59
C GLU A 304 -34.05 6.93 -4.11
N TYR A 305 -34.43 7.78 -5.07
CA TYR A 305 -33.56 8.82 -5.64
C TYR A 305 -34.34 10.07 -6.04
N VAL A 306 -33.64 11.20 -6.16
CA VAL A 306 -34.16 12.46 -6.72
C VAL A 306 -33.34 12.88 -7.94
N VAL A 307 -33.94 13.69 -8.81
CA VAL A 307 -33.28 14.26 -9.98
C VAL A 307 -32.99 15.74 -9.74
N GLY A 308 -31.74 16.17 -9.87
CA GLY A 308 -31.34 17.56 -9.64
C GLY A 308 -29.98 17.89 -10.27
N GLU A 309 -29.81 19.13 -10.72
CA GLU A 309 -28.55 19.62 -11.31
C GLU A 309 -28.06 18.81 -12.53
N GLY A 310 -28.99 18.17 -13.24
CA GLY A 310 -28.66 17.31 -14.39
C GLY A 310 -28.06 15.97 -14.00
N ASP A 311 -28.25 15.51 -12.76
CA ASP A 311 -27.85 14.17 -12.30
C ASP A 311 -28.89 13.57 -11.34
N ILE A 312 -28.68 12.32 -10.94
CA ILE A 312 -29.47 11.65 -9.90
C ILE A 312 -28.73 11.68 -8.56
N HIS A 313 -29.47 11.90 -7.48
CA HIS A 313 -28.95 11.88 -6.11
C HIS A 313 -29.72 10.87 -5.28
N LEU A 314 -29.00 10.08 -4.48
CA LEU A 314 -29.58 9.06 -3.63
C LEU A 314 -30.34 9.69 -2.46
N VAL A 315 -31.43 9.05 -2.03
CA VAL A 315 -32.16 9.41 -0.82
C VAL A 315 -31.86 8.39 0.27
N ASP A 316 -31.49 8.86 1.45
CA ASP A 316 -31.31 8.01 2.63
C ASP A 316 -32.68 7.50 3.13
N GLU A 317 -32.87 6.18 3.15
CA GLU A 317 -34.15 5.54 3.48
C GLU A 317 -34.67 5.86 4.89
N PHE A 318 -33.77 6.18 5.83
CA PHE A 318 -34.14 6.44 7.23
C PHE A 318 -34.43 7.92 7.48
N THR A 319 -33.66 8.79 6.84
CA THR A 319 -33.67 10.23 7.14
C THR A 319 -34.35 11.08 6.05
N GLY A 320 -34.58 10.52 4.87
CA GLY A 320 -35.11 11.22 3.70
C GLY A 320 -34.16 12.29 3.14
N ARG A 321 -32.90 12.33 3.60
CA ARG A 321 -31.91 13.32 3.16
C ARG A 321 -31.27 12.91 1.85
N VAL A 322 -31.01 13.91 1.01
CA VAL A 322 -30.27 13.73 -0.24
C VAL A 322 -28.78 13.51 0.06
N MET A 323 -28.23 12.42 -0.46
CA MET A 323 -26.85 11.99 -0.27
C MET A 323 -25.97 12.47 -1.43
N GLN A 324 -25.39 13.66 -1.30
CA GLN A 324 -24.49 14.21 -2.31
C GLN A 324 -23.20 13.39 -2.44
N GLY A 325 -22.73 13.20 -3.67
CA GLY A 325 -21.46 12.52 -3.98
C GLY A 325 -21.50 11.00 -3.86
N ARG A 326 -22.66 10.39 -3.57
CA ARG A 326 -22.84 8.93 -3.58
C ARG A 326 -23.47 8.47 -4.88
N GLN A 327 -23.05 7.30 -5.35
CA GLN A 327 -23.61 6.62 -6.51
C GLN A 327 -24.05 5.20 -6.14
N TYR A 328 -25.01 4.67 -6.87
CA TYR A 328 -25.30 3.23 -6.79
C TYR A 328 -24.18 2.46 -7.48
N SER A 329 -23.84 1.29 -6.94
CA SER A 329 -22.83 0.40 -7.51
C SER A 329 -23.38 -0.46 -8.65
N ASP A 330 -22.47 -1.17 -9.35
CA ASP A 330 -22.81 -2.27 -10.27
C ASP A 330 -23.71 -1.83 -11.44
N GLY A 331 -23.42 -0.66 -12.04
CA GLY A 331 -24.15 -0.11 -13.18
C GLY A 331 -25.57 0.41 -12.91
N LEU A 332 -26.08 0.28 -11.67
CA LEU A 332 -27.46 0.71 -11.35
C LEU A 332 -27.62 2.23 -11.46
N HIS A 333 -26.60 3.01 -11.12
CA HIS A 333 -26.66 4.48 -11.22
C HIS A 333 -26.83 4.91 -12.68
N GLN A 334 -26.07 4.29 -13.59
CA GLN A 334 -26.14 4.49 -15.04
C GLN A 334 -27.48 4.06 -15.61
N ALA A 335 -28.04 2.94 -15.14
CA ALA A 335 -29.37 2.48 -15.54
C ALA A 335 -30.48 3.46 -15.13
N ILE A 336 -30.38 4.08 -13.94
CA ILE A 336 -31.35 5.12 -13.51
C ILE A 336 -31.14 6.42 -14.31
N GLN A 337 -29.90 6.82 -14.60
CA GLN A 337 -29.62 7.96 -15.49
C GLN A 337 -30.24 7.72 -16.88
N ALA A 338 -30.12 6.52 -17.44
CA ALA A 338 -30.76 6.14 -18.70
C ALA A 338 -32.29 6.23 -18.63
N LYS A 339 -32.88 5.70 -17.56
CA LYS A 339 -34.33 5.74 -17.30
C LYS A 339 -34.89 7.15 -17.27
N GLU A 340 -34.18 8.08 -16.60
CA GLU A 340 -34.57 9.48 -16.43
C GLU A 340 -34.14 10.38 -17.59
N HIS A 341 -33.55 9.81 -18.65
CA HIS A 341 -33.05 10.54 -19.83
C HIS A 341 -31.99 11.60 -19.50
N ILE A 342 -31.14 11.28 -18.52
CA ILE A 342 -30.00 12.09 -18.08
C ILE A 342 -28.72 11.61 -18.78
N GLN A 343 -27.73 12.49 -18.93
CA GLN A 343 -26.42 12.10 -19.46
C GLN A 343 -25.80 11.01 -18.58
N ILE A 344 -25.51 9.86 -19.19
CA ILE A 344 -24.92 8.73 -18.48
C ILE A 344 -23.44 9.02 -18.24
N LYS A 345 -23.04 9.00 -16.97
CA LYS A 345 -21.63 9.16 -16.58
C LYS A 345 -20.95 7.80 -16.58
N GLY A 346 -19.69 7.78 -17.03
CA GLY A 346 -18.85 6.60 -16.98
C GLY A 346 -18.80 5.97 -15.59
N GLU A 347 -18.78 4.65 -15.54
CA GLU A 347 -18.62 3.92 -14.28
C GLU A 347 -17.20 4.08 -13.75
N THR A 348 -17.10 4.35 -12.45
CA THR A 348 -15.84 4.22 -11.71
C THR A 348 -15.81 2.84 -11.09
N LEU A 349 -15.05 1.93 -11.69
CA LEU A 349 -14.89 0.56 -11.22
C LEU A 349 -13.66 0.47 -10.33
N THR A 350 -13.82 -0.06 -9.12
CA THR A 350 -12.66 -0.41 -8.28
C THR A 350 -12.00 -1.65 -8.85
N LEU A 351 -10.78 -1.51 -9.38
CA LEU A 351 -10.03 -2.60 -10.00
C LEU A 351 -9.21 -3.38 -8.96
N ALA A 352 -8.65 -2.68 -7.97
CA ALA A 352 -7.86 -3.30 -6.91
C ALA A 352 -7.91 -2.45 -5.65
N THR A 353 -7.85 -3.09 -4.48
CA THR A 353 -7.79 -2.39 -3.20
C THR A 353 -6.99 -3.17 -2.15
N ILE A 354 -6.31 -2.44 -1.27
CA ILE A 354 -5.66 -2.99 -0.08
C ILE A 354 -5.60 -1.92 1.01
N THR A 355 -5.68 -2.32 2.28
CA THR A 355 -5.42 -1.40 3.41
C THR A 355 -3.93 -1.38 3.74
N TYR A 356 -3.41 -0.28 4.30
CA TYR A 356 -2.01 -0.24 4.74
C TYR A 356 -1.69 -1.36 5.75
N GLN A 357 -2.62 -1.65 6.68
CA GLN A 357 -2.43 -2.71 7.66
C GLN A 357 -2.23 -4.08 7.00
N ASN A 358 -3.03 -4.40 5.97
CA ASN A 358 -2.89 -5.66 5.25
C ASN A 358 -1.64 -5.68 4.37
N TYR A 359 -1.30 -4.54 3.75
CA TYR A 359 -0.11 -4.43 2.91
C TYR A 359 1.18 -4.64 3.72
N PHE A 360 1.37 -3.90 4.82
CA PHE A 360 2.59 -3.99 5.60
C PHE A 360 2.75 -5.33 6.35
N ARG A 361 1.65 -6.06 6.61
CA ARG A 361 1.69 -7.44 7.11
C ARG A 361 2.31 -8.45 6.15
N LEU A 362 2.48 -8.10 4.87
CA LEU A 362 3.11 -8.96 3.87
C LEU A 362 4.64 -9.01 3.99
N TYR A 363 5.26 -8.09 4.73
CA TYR A 363 6.70 -8.07 4.93
C TYR A 363 7.14 -9.18 5.88
N ALA A 364 8.27 -9.83 5.57
CA ALA A 364 8.86 -10.82 6.48
C ALA A 364 9.33 -10.17 7.80
N HIS A 365 9.84 -8.93 7.72
CA HIS A 365 10.19 -8.11 8.87
C HIS A 365 9.68 -6.68 8.68
N LEU A 366 9.03 -6.15 9.70
CA LEU A 366 8.48 -4.80 9.73
C LEU A 366 8.89 -4.13 11.03
N CYS A 367 9.38 -2.90 10.96
CA CYS A 367 9.64 -2.06 12.13
C CYS A 367 9.23 -0.62 11.86
N GLY A 368 9.21 0.22 12.90
CA GLY A 368 8.90 1.63 12.75
C GLY A 368 9.56 2.52 13.78
N MET A 369 9.67 3.80 13.47
CA MET A 369 10.13 4.81 14.42
C MET A 369 9.13 5.97 14.45
N THR A 370 8.96 6.57 15.62
CA THR A 370 8.11 7.75 15.81
C THR A 370 8.50 8.49 17.09
N GLY A 371 8.07 9.74 17.23
CA GLY A 371 8.16 10.48 18.49
C GLY A 371 7.03 10.18 19.47
N THR A 372 5.96 9.53 19.01
CA THR A 372 4.71 9.31 19.76
C THR A 372 4.10 7.97 19.35
N ALA A 373 4.32 6.91 20.15
CA ALA A 373 3.80 5.57 19.89
C ALA A 373 2.84 5.09 20.98
#